data_AF-A0A367FZ28-F1
#
_entry.id   AF-A0A367FZ28-F1
#
_cell.length_a   1.000
_cell.length_b   1.000
_cell.length_c   1.000
_cell.angle_alpha   90.00
_cell.angle_beta   90.00
_cell.angle_gamma   90.00
#
_symmetry.space_group_name_H-M   'P 1'
#
loop_
_entity.id
_entity.type
_entity.pdbx_description
1 polymer ?
#
loop_
_entity_poly.entity_id
_entity_poly.type
_entity_poly.pdbx_seq_one_letter_code
_entity_poly.pdbx_strand_id
1 'polypeptide(L)'
;MQNINKKKYEQYVKQLTPTHSLPLNMAKAFLTGGLICLLGQVILNAAQALGADASDSRTWCSVLLILLSVLLTGFGIYPKIGKFGGAGSLVPITGFANSVAASAIEFRAEGQVFGIGCKIFTIAGPVILYGILSAWGLGVIYYILKILEVIS
;
A
#
# COMPACT_ATOMS: atom_id res chain seq x y z
N MET A 1 24.14 -39.29 -8.35
CA MET A 1 22.82 -39.44 -7.69
C MET A 1 22.42 -38.14 -6.93
N GLN A 2 22.07 -37.05 -7.60
CA GLN A 2 21.64 -35.79 -6.93
C GLN A 2 20.32 -35.18 -7.47
N ASN A 3 19.72 -35.74 -8.54
CA ASN A 3 18.53 -35.18 -9.18
C ASN A 3 17.17 -35.74 -8.68
N ILE A 4 17.17 -36.84 -7.92
CA ILE A 4 15.92 -37.48 -7.45
C ILE A 4 15.27 -36.68 -6.31
N ASN A 5 16.07 -35.98 -5.50
CA ASN A 5 15.59 -35.26 -4.31
C ASN A 5 14.96 -33.90 -4.67
N LYS A 6 15.50 -33.21 -5.68
CA LYS A 6 15.00 -31.90 -6.11
C LYS A 6 13.58 -31.98 -6.69
N LYS A 7 13.28 -33.00 -7.49
CA LYS A 7 11.93 -33.22 -8.06
C LYS A 7 10.91 -33.63 -7.01
N LYS A 8 11.28 -34.50 -6.05
CA LYS A 8 10.42 -34.86 -4.92
C LYS A 8 10.17 -33.68 -3.98
N TYR A 9 11.19 -32.84 -3.76
CA TYR A 9 11.07 -31.60 -3.00
C TYR A 9 10.19 -30.59 -3.71
N GLU A 10 10.35 -30.39 -5.02
CA GLU A 10 9.46 -29.56 -5.82
C GLU A 10 8.02 -30.07 -5.80
N GLN A 11 7.78 -31.39 -5.90
CA GLN A 11 6.45 -31.99 -5.79
C GLN A 11 5.84 -31.83 -4.39
N TYR A 12 6.64 -31.98 -3.34
CA TYR A 12 6.24 -31.73 -1.95
C TYR A 12 5.86 -30.26 -1.73
N VAL A 13 6.67 -29.33 -2.23
CA VAL A 13 6.38 -27.89 -2.20
C VAL A 13 5.14 -27.58 -3.04
N LYS A 14 4.95 -28.20 -4.21
CA LYS A 14 3.75 -28.00 -5.05
C LYS A 14 2.47 -28.56 -4.43
N GLN A 15 2.56 -29.61 -3.63
CA GLN A 15 1.42 -30.17 -2.89
C GLN A 15 1.04 -29.31 -1.68
N LEU A 16 2.02 -28.68 -1.02
CA LEU A 16 1.80 -27.79 0.11
C LEU A 16 1.45 -26.35 -0.30
N THR A 17 1.86 -25.92 -1.50
CA THR A 17 1.60 -24.59 -2.02
C THR A 17 0.36 -24.64 -2.91
N PRO A 18 -0.83 -24.20 -2.43
CA PRO A 18 -2.02 -24.16 -3.26
C PRO A 18 -1.74 -23.27 -4.46
N THR A 19 -1.83 -23.85 -5.65
CA THR A 19 -1.78 -23.10 -6.91
C THR A 19 -3.11 -22.37 -7.05
N HIS A 20 -3.23 -21.22 -6.37
CA HIS A 20 -4.38 -20.35 -6.59
C HIS A 20 -4.40 -19.96 -8.06
N SER A 21 -5.58 -20.00 -8.67
CA SER A 21 -5.76 -19.58 -10.06
C SER A 21 -5.38 -18.11 -10.18
N LEU A 22 -4.23 -17.85 -10.81
CA LEU A 22 -3.71 -16.52 -11.13
C LEU A 22 -4.82 -15.58 -11.66
N PRO A 23 -5.66 -15.96 -12.64
CA PRO A 23 -6.70 -15.08 -13.15
C PRO A 23 -7.77 -14.72 -12.10
N LEU A 24 -8.10 -15.63 -11.19
CA LEU A 24 -9.09 -15.37 -10.14
C LEU A 24 -8.55 -14.39 -9.09
N ASN A 25 -7.28 -14.54 -8.70
CA ASN A 25 -6.63 -13.62 -7.78
C ASN A 25 -6.44 -12.24 -8.40
N MET A 26 -6.08 -12.19 -9.70
CA MET A 26 -5.99 -10.94 -10.44
C MET A 26 -7.35 -10.24 -10.54
N ALA A 27 -8.44 -10.98 -10.82
CA ALA A 27 -9.79 -10.42 -10.85
C ALA A 27 -10.22 -9.86 -9.48
N LYS A 28 -9.96 -10.58 -8.38
CA LYS A 28 -10.23 -10.09 -7.02
C LYS A 28 -9.39 -8.84 -6.69
N ALA A 29 -8.10 -8.84 -7.04
CA ALA A 29 -7.23 -7.68 -6.85
C ALA A 29 -7.69 -6.47 -7.67
N PHE A 30 -8.08 -6.68 -8.93
CA PHE A 30 -8.61 -5.62 -9.77
C PHE A 30 -9.92 -5.05 -9.21
N LEU A 31 -10.86 -5.89 -8.79
CA LEU A 31 -12.14 -5.44 -8.22
C LEU A 31 -11.94 -4.66 -6.91
N THR A 32 -11.11 -5.16 -6.01
CA THR A 32 -10.86 -4.48 -4.73
C THR A 32 -10.11 -3.16 -4.90
N GLY A 33 -9.05 -3.13 -5.72
CA GLY A 33 -8.34 -1.89 -6.04
C GLY A 33 -9.22 -0.91 -6.79
N GLY A 34 -9.98 -1.39 -7.78
CA GLY A 34 -10.93 -0.58 -8.54
C GLY A 34 -12.03 0.03 -7.67
N LEU A 35 -12.54 -0.71 -6.68
CA LEU A 35 -13.53 -0.19 -5.74
C LEU A 35 -12.94 0.89 -4.82
N ILE A 36 -11.70 0.72 -4.36
CA ILE A 36 -10.99 1.75 -3.57
C ILE A 36 -10.78 3.01 -4.42
N CYS A 37 -10.37 2.86 -5.68
CA CYS A 37 -10.23 3.99 -6.61
C CYS A 37 -11.57 4.68 -6.88
N LEU A 38 -12.65 3.92 -7.05
CA LEU A 38 -14.00 4.46 -7.23
C LEU A 38 -14.43 5.27 -6.00
N LEU A 39 -14.18 4.77 -4.78
CA LEU A 39 -14.43 5.52 -3.56
C LEU A 39 -13.61 6.81 -3.51
N GLY A 40 -12.32 6.76 -3.90
CA GLY A 40 -11.49 7.95 -4.01
C GLY A 40 -12.03 8.97 -5.01
N GLN A 41 -12.54 8.51 -6.15
CA GLN A 41 -13.14 9.38 -7.16
C GLN A 41 -14.44 10.03 -6.64
N VAL A 42 -15.27 9.30 -5.90
CA VAL A 42 -16.48 9.84 -5.26
C VAL A 42 -16.12 10.94 -4.26
N ILE A 43 -15.11 10.71 -3.41
CA ILE A 43 -14.65 11.72 -2.44
C ILE A 43 -14.09 12.95 -3.16
N LEU A 44 -13.30 12.75 -4.22
CA LEU A 44 -12.71 13.84 -5.00
C LEU A 44 -13.79 14.69 -5.68
N ASN A 45 -14.76 14.05 -6.33
CA ASN A 45 -15.87 14.73 -6.99
C ASN A 45 -16.76 15.47 -5.96
N ALA A 46 -17.00 14.88 -4.79
CA ALA A 46 -17.73 15.53 -3.72
C ALA A 46 -16.99 16.76 -3.17
N ALA A 47 -15.67 16.67 -2.97
CA ALA A 47 -14.85 17.80 -2.54
C ALA A 47 -14.85 18.94 -3.58
N GLN A 48 -14.73 18.61 -4.87
CA GLN A 48 -14.83 19.59 -5.95
C GLN A 48 -16.22 20.23 -6.03
N ALA A 49 -17.29 19.44 -5.85
CA ALA A 49 -18.66 19.95 -5.82
C ALA A 49 -18.94 20.89 -4.63
N LEU A 50 -18.19 20.74 -3.53
CA LEU A 50 -18.21 21.63 -2.37
C LEU A 50 -17.35 22.89 -2.56
N GLY A 51 -16.71 23.06 -3.72
CA GLY A 51 -15.92 24.24 -4.07
C GLY A 51 -14.44 24.16 -3.66
N ALA A 52 -13.94 22.99 -3.28
CA ALA A 52 -12.51 22.82 -3.00
C ALA A 52 -11.67 22.86 -4.28
N ASP A 53 -10.50 23.51 -4.22
CA ASP A 53 -9.54 23.51 -5.33
C ASP A 53 -9.02 22.08 -5.63
N ALA A 54 -8.42 21.89 -6.79
CA ALA A 54 -7.85 20.60 -7.20
C ALA A 54 -6.71 20.13 -6.27
N SER A 55 -5.93 21.02 -5.66
CA SER A 55 -4.94 20.64 -4.64
C SER A 55 -5.60 20.11 -3.37
N ASP A 56 -6.64 20.81 -2.93
CA ASP A 56 -7.28 20.57 -1.64
C ASP A 56 -8.15 19.32 -1.70
N SER A 57 -8.88 19.14 -2.81
CA SER A 57 -9.68 17.94 -3.08
C SER A 57 -8.85 16.67 -3.04
N ARG A 58 -7.62 16.69 -3.57
CA ARG A 58 -6.69 15.54 -3.54
C ARG A 58 -6.17 15.26 -2.13
N THR A 59 -5.88 16.32 -1.38
CA THR A 59 -5.48 16.21 0.02
C THR A 59 -6.60 15.60 0.86
N TRP A 60 -7.83 16.11 0.72
CA TRP A 60 -9.01 15.60 1.42
C TRP A 60 -9.29 14.14 1.08
N CYS A 61 -9.23 13.78 -0.21
CA CYS A 61 -9.39 12.40 -0.66
C CYS A 61 -8.38 11.46 0.01
N SER A 62 -7.10 11.83 0.01
CA SER A 62 -6.04 11.02 0.61
C SER A 62 -6.23 10.86 2.12
N VAL A 63 -6.52 11.96 2.84
CA VAL A 63 -6.74 11.94 4.30
C VAL A 63 -7.97 11.11 4.67
N LEU A 64 -9.09 11.28 3.96
CA LEU A 64 -10.33 10.54 4.24
C LEU A 64 -10.17 9.04 3.96
N LEU A 65 -9.46 8.66 2.90
CA LEU A 65 -9.16 7.26 2.61
C LEU A 65 -8.27 6.63 3.68
N ILE A 66 -7.22 7.35 4.12
CA ILE A 66 -6.36 6.90 5.23
C ILE A 66 -7.19 6.74 6.50
N LEU A 67 -8.00 7.73 6.87
CA LEU A 67 -8.85 7.69 8.06
C LEU A 67 -9.80 6.50 8.03
N LEU A 68 -10.53 6.34 6.92
CA LEU A 68 -11.46 5.23 6.73
C LEU A 68 -10.73 3.89 6.87
N SER A 69 -9.53 3.78 6.28
CA SER A 69 -8.72 2.57 6.38
C SER A 69 -8.33 2.27 7.82
N VAL A 70 -7.81 3.26 8.57
CA VAL A 70 -7.37 3.07 9.96
C VAL A 70 -8.56 2.67 10.85
N LEU A 71 -9.73 3.29 10.65
CA LEU A 71 -10.96 2.93 11.36
C LEU A 71 -11.37 1.47 11.05
N LEU A 72 -11.42 1.10 9.77
CA LEU A 72 -11.74 -0.26 9.35
C LEU A 72 -10.71 -1.29 9.86
N THR A 73 -9.44 -0.91 9.98
CA THR A 73 -8.40 -1.74 10.61
C THR A 73 -8.64 -1.91 12.10
N GLY A 74 -8.98 -0.84 12.81
CA GLY A 74 -9.34 -0.89 14.24
C GLY A 74 -10.55 -1.77 14.53
N PHE A 75 -11.54 -1.79 13.64
CA PHE A 75 -12.70 -2.71 13.72
C PHE A 75 -12.40 -4.14 13.23
N GLY A 76 -11.19 -4.43 12.75
CA GLY A 76 -10.81 -5.75 12.24
C GLY A 76 -11.49 -6.13 10.91
N ILE A 77 -12.02 -5.16 10.17
CA ILE A 77 -12.69 -5.34 8.89
C ILE A 77 -11.67 -5.26 7.75
N TYR A 78 -10.80 -4.26 7.76
CA TYR A 78 -9.83 -4.05 6.68
C TYR A 78 -8.90 -5.25 6.45
N PRO A 79 -8.37 -5.95 7.48
CA PRO A 79 -7.54 -7.15 7.26
C PRO A 79 -8.29 -8.28 6.53
N LYS A 80 -9.62 -8.37 6.68
CA LYS A 80 -10.44 -9.36 5.94
C LYS A 80 -10.58 -8.97 4.47
N ILE A 81 -10.75 -7.67 4.19
CA ILE A 81 -10.73 -7.11 2.84
C ILE A 81 -9.36 -7.37 2.19
N GLY A 82 -8.27 -7.17 2.94
CA GLY A 82 -6.90 -7.47 2.52
C GLY A 82 -6.69 -8.93 2.12
N LYS A 83 -7.21 -9.89 2.92
CA LYS A 83 -7.14 -11.32 2.59
C LYS A 83 -7.91 -11.68 1.32
N PHE A 84 -9.04 -11.00 1.04
CA PHE A 84 -9.84 -11.24 -0.16
C PHE A 84 -9.27 -10.56 -1.40
N GLY A 85 -8.87 -9.29 -1.28
CA GLY A 85 -8.37 -8.46 -2.37
C GLY A 85 -6.89 -8.63 -2.68
N GLY A 86 -6.12 -9.23 -1.78
CA GLY A 86 -4.68 -9.41 -1.93
C GLY A 86 -3.99 -8.08 -2.27
N ALA A 87 -3.23 -8.07 -3.37
CA ALA A 87 -2.50 -6.91 -3.84
C ALA A 87 -3.40 -5.67 -4.07
N GLY A 88 -4.64 -5.87 -4.50
CA GLY A 88 -5.57 -4.76 -4.78
C GLY A 88 -5.94 -3.93 -3.56
N SER A 89 -5.92 -4.53 -2.37
CA SER A 89 -6.19 -3.85 -1.09
C SER A 89 -4.91 -3.40 -0.38
N LEU A 90 -3.75 -3.95 -0.76
CA LEU A 90 -2.44 -3.69 -0.15
C LEU A 90 -1.67 -2.56 -0.83
N VAL A 91 -1.77 -2.44 -2.16
CA VAL A 91 -1.04 -1.46 -2.97
C VAL A 91 -1.54 -0.01 -2.79
N PRO A 92 -2.86 0.28 -2.71
CA PRO A 92 -3.34 1.65 -2.50
C PRO A 92 -2.89 2.24 -1.15
N ILE A 93 -2.99 3.57 -1.00
CA ILE A 93 -2.60 4.27 0.24
C ILE A 93 -3.32 3.75 1.50
N THR A 94 -4.53 3.21 1.32
CA THR A 94 -5.29 2.52 2.37
C THR A 94 -4.58 1.25 2.86
N GLY A 95 -3.94 0.49 1.98
CA GLY A 95 -3.17 -0.70 2.36
C GLY A 95 -1.95 -0.37 3.22
N PHE A 96 -1.26 0.73 2.89
CA PHE A 96 -0.19 1.26 3.74
C PHE A 96 -0.71 1.70 5.11
N ALA A 97 -1.80 2.47 5.15
CA ALA A 97 -2.43 2.90 6.41
C ALA A 97 -2.87 1.72 7.29
N ASN A 98 -3.45 0.68 6.70
CA ASN A 98 -3.79 -0.56 7.41
C ASN A 98 -2.55 -1.25 7.98
N SER A 99 -1.45 -1.32 7.23
CA SER A 99 -0.22 -1.97 7.70
C SER A 99 0.37 -1.25 8.91
N VAL A 100 0.37 0.08 8.87
CA VAL A 100 0.80 0.93 10.00
C VAL A 100 -0.12 0.76 11.21
N ALA A 101 -1.44 0.86 11.02
CA ALA A 101 -2.41 0.74 12.10
C ALA A 101 -2.44 -0.67 12.71
N ALA A 102 -2.34 -1.72 11.90
CA ALA A 102 -2.30 -3.10 12.37
C ALA A 102 -1.07 -3.34 13.26
N SER A 103 0.11 -2.87 12.85
CA SER A 103 1.32 -2.96 13.69
C SER A 103 1.20 -2.17 14.98
N ALA A 104 0.53 -1.00 14.96
CA ALA A 104 0.27 -0.25 16.18
C ALA A 104 -0.61 -1.03 17.18
N ILE A 105 -1.61 -1.78 16.67
CA ILE A 105 -2.51 -2.60 17.47
C ILE A 105 -1.78 -3.83 18.02
N GLU A 106 -1.01 -4.53 17.19
CA GLU A 106 -0.30 -5.76 17.54
C GLU A 106 0.79 -5.53 18.60
N PHE A 107 1.61 -4.49 18.40
CA PHE A 107 2.75 -4.19 19.27
C PHE A 107 2.41 -3.24 20.43
N ARG A 108 1.11 -3.03 20.71
CA ARG A 108 0.64 -2.20 21.83
C ARG A 108 1.18 -2.70 23.19
N ALA A 109 1.35 -4.01 23.35
CA ALA A 109 1.85 -4.62 24.59
C ALA A 109 3.33 -4.31 24.87
N GLU A 110 4.11 -3.97 23.84
CA GLU A 110 5.54 -3.64 23.95
C GLU A 110 5.79 -2.17 24.36
N GLY A 111 4.73 -1.39 24.60
CA GLY A 111 4.79 0.00 25.04
C GLY A 111 4.79 1.01 23.89
N GLN A 112 4.69 2.30 24.22
CA GLN A 112 4.48 3.38 23.25
C GLN A 112 5.72 3.65 22.37
N VAL A 113 6.92 3.64 22.96
CA VAL A 113 8.15 4.03 22.27
C VAL A 113 8.80 2.82 21.57
N PHE A 114 9.17 1.80 22.34
CA PHE A 114 9.87 0.62 21.82
C PHE A 114 8.96 -0.36 21.05
N GLY A 115 7.67 -0.40 21.40
CA GLY A 115 6.67 -1.19 20.69
C GLY A 115 6.08 -0.43 19.51
N ILE A 116 5.05 0.39 19.79
CA ILE A 116 4.26 1.08 18.76
C ILE A 116 5.14 1.96 17.86
N GLY A 117 5.95 2.84 18.46
CA GLY A 117 6.81 3.79 17.73
C GLY A 117 7.81 3.11 16.80
N CYS A 118 8.67 2.23 17.33
CA CYS A 118 9.66 1.53 16.52
C CYS A 118 9.02 0.71 15.40
N LYS A 119 7.93 -0.02 15.66
CA LYS A 119 7.31 -0.92 14.68
C LYS A 119 6.62 -0.16 13.55
N ILE A 120 5.88 0.90 13.87
CA ILE A 120 5.33 1.79 12.83
C ILE A 120 6.46 2.37 11.97
N PHE A 121 7.56 2.80 12.59
CA PHE A 121 8.69 3.35 11.86
C PHE A 121 9.41 2.32 10.99
N THR A 122 9.42 1.03 11.34
CA THR A 122 9.97 0.00 10.44
C THR A 122 9.18 -0.13 9.13
N ILE A 123 7.89 0.21 9.13
CA ILE A 123 7.03 0.21 7.94
C ILE A 123 7.13 1.53 7.18
N ALA A 124 7.04 2.66 7.90
CA ALA A 124 7.06 3.99 7.29
C ALA A 124 8.46 4.47 6.88
N GLY A 125 9.50 4.05 7.60
CA GLY A 125 10.89 4.47 7.41
C GLY A 125 11.41 4.20 5.99
N PRO A 126 11.26 2.98 5.44
CA PRO A 126 11.64 2.70 4.05
C PRO A 126 10.89 3.59 3.05
N VAL A 127 9.59 3.82 3.23
CA VAL A 127 8.78 4.66 2.34
C VAL A 127 9.28 6.10 2.33
N ILE A 128 9.56 6.66 3.52
CA ILE A 128 10.09 8.02 3.67
C ILE A 128 11.48 8.12 3.04
N LEU A 129 12.37 7.16 3.35
CA LEU A 129 13.75 7.15 2.85
C LEU A 129 13.79 7.09 1.32
N TYR A 130 13.15 6.07 0.72
CA TYR A 130 13.17 5.90 -0.73
C TYR A 130 12.36 6.99 -1.45
N GLY A 131 11.29 7.51 -0.84
CA GLY A 131 10.52 8.63 -1.36
C GLY A 131 11.35 9.91 -1.47
N ILE A 132 12.06 10.28 -0.41
CA ILE A 132 12.90 11.50 -0.40
C ILE A 132 14.12 11.32 -1.31
N LEU A 133 14.80 10.16 -1.24
CA LEU A 133 15.98 9.91 -2.08
C LEU A 133 15.64 9.91 -3.57
N SER A 134 14.53 9.29 -3.97
CA SER A 134 14.10 9.30 -5.38
C SER A 134 13.68 10.70 -5.85
N ALA A 135 12.95 11.45 -5.02
CA ALA A 135 12.58 12.84 -5.33
C ALA A 135 13.81 13.74 -5.50
N TRP A 136 14.81 13.62 -4.61
CA TRP A 136 16.07 14.34 -4.72
C TRP A 136 16.85 13.94 -5.99
N GLY A 137 16.98 12.64 -6.26
CA GLY A 137 17.69 12.14 -7.44
C GLY A 137 17.05 12.62 -8.75
N LEU A 138 15.72 12.51 -8.86
CA LEU A 138 14.98 13.05 -10.01
C LEU A 138 15.08 14.58 -10.11
N GLY A 139 15.08 15.28 -8.97
CA GLY A 139 15.27 16.72 -8.91
C GLY A 139 16.64 17.16 -9.44
N VAL A 140 17.71 16.45 -9.08
CA VAL A 140 19.07 16.69 -9.60
C VAL A 140 19.13 16.42 -11.11
N ILE A 141 18.56 15.31 -11.57
CA ILE A 141 18.50 14.98 -13.00
C ILE A 141 17.77 16.08 -13.77
N TYR A 142 16.59 16.51 -13.30
CA TYR A 142 15.83 17.59 -13.90
C TYR A 142 16.63 18.90 -13.95
N TYR A 143 17.33 19.25 -12.87
CA TYR A 143 18.16 20.45 -12.80
C TYR A 143 19.32 20.42 -13.81
N ILE A 144 20.00 19.29 -13.95
CA ILE A 144 21.09 19.12 -14.93
C ILE A 144 20.55 19.25 -16.36
N LEU A 145 19.43 18.59 -16.68
CA LEU A 145 18.83 18.65 -18.01
C LEU A 145 18.34 20.05 -18.38
N LYS A 146 17.90 20.83 -17.39
CA LYS A 146 17.56 22.25 -17.55
C LYS A 146 18.79 23.12 -17.84
N ILE A 147 19.91 22.88 -17.16
CA ILE A 147 21.18 23.58 -17.42
C ILE A 147 21.72 23.28 -18.82
N LEU A 148 21.55 22.04 -19.29
CA LEU A 148 22.00 21.60 -20.61
C LEU A 148 21.04 22.01 -21.75
N GLU A 149 20.01 22.82 -21.47
CA GLU A 149 18.96 23.24 -22.42
C GLU A 149 18.25 22.09 -23.17
N VAL A 150 18.33 20.87 -22.62
CA VAL A 150 17.62 19.70 -23.18
C VAL A 150 16.12 19.81 -22.91
N ILE A 151 15.74 20.51 -21.85
CA ILE A 151 14.35 20.73 -21.43
C ILE A 151 14.19 22.23 -21.16
N SER A 152 13.15 22.83 -21.73
CA SER A 152 12.83 24.26 -21.59
C SER A 152 12.33 24.64 -20.18
#